data_AF-A0A7C2A339-F1
#
_entry.id   AF-A0A7C2A339-F1
#
_cell.length_a   1.000
_cell.length_b   1.000
_cell.length_c   1.000
_cell.angle_alpha   90.00
_cell.angle_beta   90.00
_cell.angle_gamma   90.00
#
_symmetry.space_group_name_H-M   'P 1'
#
loop_
_entity.id
_entity.type
_entity.pdbx_description
1 polymer ?
#
loop_
_entity_poly.entity_id
_entity_poly.type
_entity_poly.pdbx_seq_one_letter_code
_entity_poly.pdbx_strand_id
1 'polypeptide(L)'
;MGVEKAKLEEKPLRIMRIHFIDIDMLKPHEALDPLELELFIKSMNEKGVFYKPMLVDKNSFVILDGHHRWAALKKMGAKKIPCIFLDYFDEEIKLYTWYPVLNEKLEKILKFFNHKSLSGYEKYLEKYSFVITDGKKYYGLKDRKDIIRYIEKKGYNFEYVDTIETALKETRNGKTAFLRRSLTKKEVIEKASRNEVFSPKTTRHWFPYKYPYLYIKKEEMIR
;
A
#
# COMPACT_ATOMS: atom_id res chain seq x y z
N MET A 1 1.39 4.70 13.98
CA MET A 1 1.62 4.94 12.54
C MET A 1 2.90 4.22 12.16
N GLY A 2 2.89 3.43 11.09
CA GLY A 2 4.08 2.73 10.61
C GLY A 2 5.04 3.67 9.88
N VAL A 3 6.34 3.52 10.12
CA VAL A 3 7.37 4.25 9.37
C VAL A 3 7.85 3.40 8.20
N GLU A 4 7.78 3.93 6.98
CA GLU A 4 8.28 3.24 5.78
C GLU A 4 9.79 3.47 5.63
N LYS A 5 10.58 2.39 5.60
CA LYS A 5 12.02 2.44 5.31
C LYS A 5 12.27 1.88 3.91
N ALA A 6 12.32 2.79 2.93
CA ALA A 6 12.70 2.50 1.56
C ALA A 6 14.05 3.17 1.23
N LYS A 7 14.84 2.56 0.35
CA LYS A 7 15.98 3.26 -0.26
C LYS A 7 15.47 4.47 -1.05
N LEU A 8 16.04 5.64 -0.76
CA LEU A 8 15.81 6.86 -1.54
C LEU A 8 16.65 6.75 -2.82
N GLU A 9 15.98 6.55 -3.94
CA GLU A 9 16.62 6.55 -5.27
C GLU A 9 16.22 7.83 -6.00
N GLU A 10 17.20 8.53 -6.57
CA GLU A 10 16.91 9.64 -7.48
C GLU A 10 16.27 9.09 -8.76
N LYS A 11 15.05 9.57 -9.06
CA LYS A 11 14.30 9.15 -10.24
C LYS A 11 14.30 10.25 -11.30
N PRO A 12 14.57 9.94 -12.57
CA PRO A 12 14.46 10.90 -13.66
C PRO A 12 13.01 11.41 -13.79
N LEU A 13 12.88 12.67 -14.17
CA LEU A 13 11.58 13.28 -14.47
C LEU A 13 11.10 12.79 -15.84
N ARG A 14 9.86 12.30 -15.92
CA ARG A 14 9.20 11.96 -17.18
C ARG A 14 7.95 12.81 -17.37
N ILE A 15 7.90 13.53 -18.49
CA ILE A 15 6.71 14.29 -18.88
C ILE A 15 5.77 13.34 -19.60
N MET A 16 4.54 13.24 -19.13
CA MET A 16 3.48 12.43 -19.73
C MET A 16 2.21 13.26 -19.86
N ARG A 17 1.37 12.90 -20.83
CA ARG A 17 0.06 13.53 -21.00
C ARG A 17 -0.82 13.26 -19.78
N ILE A 18 -1.42 14.32 -19.26
CA ILE A 18 -2.45 14.26 -18.22
C ILE A 18 -3.81 14.06 -18.90
N HIS A 19 -4.58 13.10 -18.38
CA HIS A 19 -5.94 12.82 -18.81
C HIS A 19 -6.89 13.10 -17.65
N PHE A 20 -7.92 13.90 -17.87
CA PHE A 20 -9.01 14.07 -16.91
C PHE A 20 -10.04 12.99 -17.15
N ILE A 21 -10.15 12.05 -16.22
CA ILE A 21 -11.02 10.88 -16.32
C ILE A 21 -12.12 10.98 -15.28
N ASP A 22 -13.30 10.43 -15.62
CA ASP A 22 -14.38 10.27 -14.66
C ASP A 22 -13.88 9.49 -13.43
N ILE A 23 -14.08 10.08 -12.26
CA ILE A 23 -13.59 9.52 -11.00
C ILE A 23 -14.19 8.14 -10.70
N ASP A 24 -15.38 7.85 -11.22
CA ASP A 24 -16.10 6.60 -11.02
C ASP A 24 -15.57 5.46 -11.90
N MET A 25 -14.75 5.76 -12.91
CA MET A 25 -14.06 4.73 -13.70
C MET A 25 -12.88 4.09 -12.95
N LEU A 26 -12.31 4.78 -11.97
CA LEU A 26 -11.11 4.33 -11.27
C LEU A 26 -11.42 3.23 -10.27
N LYS A 27 -10.59 2.19 -10.27
CA LYS A 27 -10.76 1.00 -9.44
C LYS A 27 -9.69 0.93 -8.34
N PRO A 28 -10.03 1.16 -7.07
CA PRO A 28 -9.10 0.96 -5.97
C PRO A 28 -8.85 -0.54 -5.76
N HIS A 29 -7.61 -0.89 -5.42
CA HIS A 29 -7.25 -2.26 -4.99
C HIS A 29 -6.76 -2.32 -3.55
N GLU A 30 -6.64 -1.19 -2.86
CA GLU A 30 -6.13 -1.10 -1.49
C GLU A 30 -7.09 -0.30 -0.61
N ALA A 31 -7.27 -0.77 0.63
CA ALA A 31 -8.09 -0.11 1.62
C ALA A 31 -7.42 1.20 2.09
N LEU A 32 -8.25 2.16 2.46
CA LEU A 32 -7.81 3.48 2.87
C LEU A 32 -7.38 3.50 4.33
N ASP A 33 -6.35 4.28 4.62
CA ASP A 33 -6.06 4.73 5.97
C ASP A 33 -6.94 5.97 6.29
N PRO A 34 -7.79 5.92 7.33
CA PRO A 34 -8.69 7.03 7.66
C PRO A 34 -7.96 8.34 8.00
N LEU A 35 -6.81 8.27 8.67
CA LEU A 35 -6.05 9.45 9.05
C LEU A 35 -5.39 10.10 7.84
N GLU A 36 -4.75 9.33 6.95
CA GLU A 36 -4.20 9.84 5.69
C GLU A 36 -5.30 10.46 4.82
N LEU A 37 -6.50 9.87 4.79
CA LEU A 37 -7.65 10.42 4.08
C LEU A 37 -8.10 11.77 4.67
N GLU A 38 -8.25 11.87 5.99
CA GLU A 38 -8.64 13.11 6.68
C GLU A 38 -7.60 14.22 6.49
N LEU A 39 -6.31 13.90 6.62
CA LEU A 39 -5.21 14.83 6.40
C LEU A 39 -5.22 15.37 4.96
N PHE A 40 -5.49 14.51 3.98
CA PHE A 40 -5.59 14.94 2.59
C PHE A 40 -6.78 15.89 2.36
N ILE A 41 -7.97 15.56 2.89
CA ILE A 41 -9.15 16.43 2.79
C ILE A 41 -8.89 17.80 3.43
N LYS A 42 -8.27 17.81 4.61
CA LYS A 42 -7.88 19.05 5.30
C LYS A 42 -6.93 19.89 4.42
N SER A 43 -5.86 19.29 3.91
CA SER A 43 -4.91 20.00 3.03
C SER A 43 -5.58 20.52 1.76
N MET A 44 -6.53 19.78 1.18
CA MET A 44 -7.25 20.22 -0.02
C MET A 44 -8.20 21.38 0.27
N ASN A 45 -8.84 21.42 1.44
CA ASN A 45 -9.70 22.54 1.83
C ASN A 45 -8.89 23.80 2.16
N GLU A 46 -7.73 23.65 2.80
CA GLU A 46 -6.86 24.78 3.15
C GLU A 46 -6.17 25.39 1.92
N LYS A 47 -5.64 24.54 1.03
CA LYS A 47 -4.80 25.00 -0.10
C LYS A 47 -5.59 25.19 -1.39
N GLY A 48 -6.70 24.46 -1.57
CA GLY A 48 -7.52 24.52 -2.79
C GLY A 48 -6.86 23.97 -4.06
N VAL A 49 -5.66 23.38 -3.97
CA VAL A 49 -4.86 22.97 -5.14
C VAL A 49 -4.46 21.50 -5.06
N PHE A 50 -4.72 20.77 -6.13
CA PHE A 50 -4.29 19.39 -6.34
C PHE A 50 -2.99 19.33 -7.14
N TYR A 51 -1.98 18.68 -6.56
CA TYR A 51 -0.60 18.80 -7.05
C TYR A 51 0.03 17.51 -7.57
N LYS A 52 -0.52 16.32 -7.32
CA LYS A 52 0.13 15.06 -7.73
C LYS A 52 -0.84 14.19 -8.54
N PRO A 53 -0.57 13.91 -9.83
CA PRO A 53 -1.47 13.11 -10.67
C PRO A 53 -1.69 11.72 -10.11
N MET A 54 -2.86 11.16 -10.37
CA MET A 54 -3.13 9.74 -10.16
C MET A 54 -2.29 8.92 -11.15
N LEU A 55 -1.69 7.82 -10.69
CA LEU A 55 -1.09 6.84 -11.60
C LEU A 55 -2.07 5.69 -11.77
N VAL A 56 -2.41 5.39 -13.01
CA VAL A 56 -3.51 4.47 -13.34
C VAL A 56 -3.06 3.54 -14.45
N ASP A 57 -3.42 2.26 -14.34
CA ASP A 57 -3.26 1.33 -15.46
C ASP A 57 -4.20 1.70 -16.62
N LYS A 58 -3.64 1.88 -17.81
CA LYS A 58 -4.37 2.34 -19.00
C LYS A 58 -5.48 1.39 -19.45
N ASN A 59 -5.36 0.10 -19.15
CA ASN A 59 -6.29 -0.93 -19.63
C ASN A 59 -7.41 -1.22 -18.62
N SER A 60 -7.04 -1.40 -17.35
CA SER A 60 -7.96 -1.84 -16.29
C SER A 60 -8.56 -0.71 -15.46
N PHE A 61 -8.01 0.52 -15.56
CA PHE A 61 -8.32 1.67 -14.71
C PHE A 61 -8.02 1.45 -13.22
N VAL A 62 -7.19 0.46 -12.90
CA VAL A 62 -6.72 0.22 -11.53
C VAL A 62 -5.82 1.36 -11.09
N ILE A 63 -6.08 1.88 -9.90
CA ILE A 63 -5.27 2.93 -9.27
C ILE A 63 -3.94 2.30 -8.83
N LEU A 64 -2.83 2.68 -9.45
CA LEU A 64 -1.49 2.21 -9.06
C LEU A 64 -0.87 3.08 -7.96
N ASP A 65 -1.19 4.38 -7.95
CA ASP A 65 -0.80 5.31 -6.89
C ASP A 65 -1.87 6.40 -6.74
N GLY A 66 -2.36 6.60 -5.51
CA GLY A 66 -3.26 7.71 -5.16
C GLY A 66 -4.63 7.34 -4.59
N HIS A 67 -4.80 6.17 -3.97
CA HIS A 67 -6.09 5.73 -3.41
C HIS A 67 -6.74 6.78 -2.48
N HIS A 68 -5.98 7.39 -1.56
CA HIS A 68 -6.52 8.44 -0.68
C HIS A 68 -6.87 9.74 -1.42
N ARG A 69 -6.10 10.10 -2.46
CA ARG A 69 -6.39 11.25 -3.33
C ARG A 69 -7.72 11.07 -4.04
N TRP A 70 -7.90 9.90 -4.66
CA TRP A 70 -9.15 9.52 -5.31
C TRP A 70 -10.32 9.53 -4.32
N ALA A 71 -10.17 8.86 -3.18
CA ALA A 71 -11.25 8.74 -2.20
C ALA A 71 -11.65 10.09 -1.61
N ALA A 72 -10.68 10.96 -1.31
CA ALA A 72 -10.94 12.30 -0.82
C ALA A 72 -11.68 13.15 -1.84
N LEU A 73 -11.18 13.21 -3.09
CA LEU A 73 -11.82 13.98 -4.14
C LEU A 73 -13.23 13.47 -4.44
N LYS A 74 -13.43 12.15 -4.45
CA LYS A 74 -14.75 11.54 -4.58
C LYS A 74 -15.69 11.96 -3.45
N LYS A 75 -15.22 11.95 -2.19
CA LYS A 75 -15.97 12.42 -1.02
C LYS A 75 -16.30 13.92 -1.10
N MET A 76 -15.46 14.70 -1.77
CA MET A 76 -15.66 16.14 -1.99
C MET A 76 -16.54 16.45 -3.22
N GLY A 77 -17.07 15.44 -3.91
CA GLY A 77 -17.96 15.61 -5.06
C GLY A 77 -17.25 15.84 -6.38
N ALA A 78 -15.95 15.55 -6.49
CA ALA A 78 -15.24 15.60 -7.76
C ALA A 78 -15.88 14.66 -8.79
N LYS A 79 -15.97 15.10 -10.04
CA LYS A 79 -16.43 14.31 -11.19
C LYS A 79 -15.28 13.83 -12.04
N LYS A 80 -14.22 14.63 -12.15
CA LYS A 80 -13.01 14.28 -12.91
C LYS A 80 -11.76 14.41 -12.07
N ILE A 81 -10.77 13.58 -12.37
CA ILE A 81 -9.48 13.57 -11.68
C ILE A 81 -8.33 13.46 -12.70
N PRO A 82 -7.23 14.21 -12.53
CA PRO A 82 -6.09 14.16 -13.44
C PRO A 82 -5.27 12.88 -13.23
N CYS A 83 -5.12 12.12 -14.30
CA CYS A 83 -4.44 10.82 -14.35
C CYS A 83 -3.30 10.81 -15.35
N ILE A 84 -2.22 10.10 -15.00
CA ILE A 84 -1.24 9.58 -15.95
C ILE A 84 -1.56 8.10 -16.16
N PHE A 85 -1.74 7.73 -17.41
CA PHE A 85 -1.92 6.36 -17.82
C PHE A 85 -0.57 5.69 -18.01
N LEU A 86 -0.39 4.56 -17.34
CA LEU A 86 0.78 3.70 -17.43
C LEU A 86 0.36 2.35 -18.01
N ASP A 87 1.28 1.69 -18.69
CA ASP A 87 1.12 0.27 -18.97
C ASP A 87 1.54 -0.50 -17.72
N TYR A 88 0.59 -1.01 -16.94
CA TYR A 88 0.94 -1.65 -15.67
C TYR A 88 1.84 -2.88 -15.89
N PHE A 89 1.74 -3.56 -17.03
CA PHE A 89 2.58 -4.73 -17.33
C PHE A 89 3.95 -4.38 -17.90
N ASP A 90 4.26 -3.09 -18.10
CA ASP A 90 5.62 -2.64 -18.38
C ASP A 90 6.59 -3.22 -17.33
N GLU A 91 7.67 -3.82 -17.82
CA GLU A 91 8.65 -4.49 -16.97
C GLU A 91 9.36 -3.51 -16.03
N GLU A 92 9.46 -2.22 -16.37
CA GLU A 92 10.07 -1.23 -15.49
C GLU A 92 9.21 -0.96 -14.25
N ILE A 93 7.88 -1.16 -14.33
CA ILE A 93 7.01 -1.03 -13.16
C ILE A 93 7.12 -2.32 -12.34
N LYS A 94 7.63 -2.23 -11.11
CA LYS A 94 7.76 -3.39 -10.22
C LYS A 94 6.67 -3.36 -9.16
N LEU A 95 6.14 -4.53 -8.83
CA LEU A 95 5.22 -4.70 -7.72
C LEU A 95 5.96 -5.41 -6.59
N TYR A 96 6.05 -4.73 -5.46
CA TYR A 96 6.55 -5.29 -4.21
C TYR A 96 5.43 -5.33 -3.18
N THR A 97 5.78 -5.82 -2.00
CA THR A 97 4.93 -5.83 -0.82
C THR A 97 5.71 -5.22 0.34
N TRP A 98 4.99 -4.62 1.28
CA TRP A 98 5.57 -4.23 2.57
C TRP A 98 5.56 -5.38 3.58
N TYR A 99 6.58 -5.41 4.43
CA TYR A 99 6.75 -6.36 5.53
C TYR A 99 6.77 -5.59 6.85
N PRO A 100 5.73 -5.69 7.68
CA PRO A 100 5.73 -5.07 9.00
C PRO A 100 6.79 -5.69 9.91
N VAL A 101 7.50 -4.83 10.64
CA VAL A 101 8.47 -5.21 11.66
C VAL A 101 8.15 -4.43 12.93
N LEU A 102 7.84 -5.14 14.01
CA LEU A 102 7.42 -4.57 15.28
C LEU A 102 8.59 -4.55 16.26
N ASN A 103 8.74 -3.44 16.98
CA ASN A 103 9.64 -3.36 18.13
C ASN A 103 8.98 -3.98 19.38
N GLU A 104 8.61 -5.25 19.30
CA GLU A 104 8.00 -6.01 20.39
C GLU A 104 8.33 -7.50 20.26
N LYS A 105 8.34 -8.21 21.40
CA LYS A 105 8.63 -9.64 21.47
C LYS A 105 7.52 -10.49 20.85
N LEU A 106 7.94 -11.51 20.10
CA LEU A 106 7.08 -12.47 19.41
C LEU A 106 6.01 -13.06 20.33
N GLU A 107 6.39 -13.52 21.53
CA GLU A 107 5.48 -14.16 22.48
C GLU A 107 4.37 -13.23 22.96
N LYS A 108 4.61 -11.92 23.06
CA LYS A 108 3.55 -10.97 23.43
C LYS A 108 2.55 -10.79 22.30
N ILE A 109 3.04 -10.72 21.06
CA ILE A 109 2.19 -10.54 19.88
C ILE A 109 1.33 -11.79 19.64
N LEU A 110 1.90 -12.98 19.79
CA LEU A 110 1.20 -14.26 19.59
C LEU A 110 -0.01 -14.46 20.51
N LYS A 111 -0.05 -13.81 21.68
CA LYS A 111 -1.21 -13.87 22.60
C LYS A 111 -2.50 -13.35 21.97
N PHE A 112 -2.40 -12.54 20.92
CA PHE A 112 -3.55 -11.91 20.28
C PHE A 112 -4.06 -12.64 19.04
N PHE A 113 -3.32 -13.65 18.56
CA PHE A 113 -3.58 -14.29 17.28
C PHE A 113 -3.59 -15.81 17.41
N ASN A 114 -4.53 -16.44 16.72
CA ASN A 114 -4.54 -17.88 16.49
C ASN A 114 -3.39 -18.24 15.56
N HIS A 115 -2.50 -19.10 16.02
CA HIS A 115 -1.28 -19.42 15.32
C HIS A 115 -1.01 -20.92 15.24
N LYS A 116 -0.11 -21.31 14.34
CA LYS A 116 0.45 -22.66 14.26
C LYS A 116 1.97 -22.58 14.15
N SER A 117 2.69 -23.31 15.00
CA SER A 117 4.14 -23.44 14.89
C SER A 117 4.54 -24.05 13.55
N LEU A 118 5.58 -23.50 12.92
CA LEU A 118 6.09 -23.87 11.61
C LEU A 118 7.58 -24.20 11.70
N SER A 119 8.05 -25.06 10.79
CA SER A 119 9.47 -25.40 10.66
C SER A 119 10.30 -24.33 9.92
N GLY A 120 9.66 -23.29 9.40
CA GLY A 120 10.22 -22.28 8.50
C GLY A 120 9.08 -21.44 7.91
N TYR A 121 9.35 -20.59 6.91
CA TYR A 121 8.33 -19.70 6.35
C TYR A 121 8.03 -19.95 4.87
N GLU A 122 9.02 -20.39 4.09
CA GLU A 122 9.04 -20.38 2.63
C GLU A 122 7.82 -21.08 2.04
N LYS A 123 7.58 -22.34 2.45
CA LYS A 123 6.44 -23.15 1.98
C LYS A 123 5.08 -22.74 2.56
N TYR A 124 5.05 -21.74 3.44
CA TYR A 124 3.86 -21.35 4.20
C TYR A 124 3.36 -19.94 3.86
N LEU A 125 4.12 -19.15 3.10
CA LEU A 125 3.71 -17.81 2.66
C LEU A 125 2.44 -17.82 1.79
N GLU A 126 2.22 -18.90 1.04
CA GLU A 126 0.99 -19.11 0.25
C GLU A 126 -0.21 -19.55 1.11
N LYS A 127 0.06 -20.12 2.28
CA LYS A 127 -0.96 -20.74 3.13
C LYS A 127 -1.54 -19.79 4.17
N TYR A 128 -0.76 -18.82 4.60
CA TYR A 128 -1.16 -17.87 5.65
C TYR A 128 -1.05 -16.44 5.14
N SER A 129 -1.99 -15.59 5.56
CA SER A 129 -1.92 -14.14 5.27
C SER A 129 -0.62 -13.52 5.79
N PHE A 130 -0.13 -14.03 6.93
CA PHE A 130 1.19 -13.72 7.45
C PHE A 130 1.82 -14.93 8.15
N VAL A 131 3.13 -15.07 8.01
CA VAL A 131 4.01 -15.82 8.90
C VAL A 131 4.73 -14.82 9.81
N ILE A 132 4.60 -14.97 11.13
CA ILE A 132 5.25 -14.11 12.11
C ILE A 132 6.50 -14.80 12.68
N THR A 133 7.58 -14.04 12.89
CA THR A 133 8.87 -14.61 13.33
C THR A 133 9.77 -13.62 14.07
N ASP A 134 10.59 -14.14 14.97
CA ASP A 134 11.76 -13.48 15.58
C ASP A 134 13.09 -13.90 14.90
N GLY A 135 13.01 -14.57 13.75
CA GLY A 135 14.14 -15.16 13.02
C GLY A 135 14.58 -16.54 13.52
N LYS A 136 14.07 -17.00 14.68
CA LYS A 136 14.35 -18.33 15.24
C LYS A 136 13.13 -19.24 15.20
N LYS A 137 11.98 -18.71 15.58
CA LYS A 137 10.69 -19.40 15.60
C LYS A 137 9.77 -18.81 14.55
N TYR A 138 8.96 -19.66 13.92
CA TYR A 138 8.06 -19.27 12.84
C TYR A 138 6.65 -19.73 13.18
N TYR A 139 5.67 -18.85 12.98
CA TYR A 139 4.28 -19.16 13.23
C TYR A 139 3.39 -18.65 12.11
N GLY A 140 2.51 -19.52 11.59
CA GLY A 140 1.50 -19.13 10.62
C GLY A 140 0.27 -18.56 11.32
N LEU A 141 -0.11 -17.32 11.00
CA LEU A 141 -1.29 -16.67 11.57
C LEU A 141 -2.54 -17.13 10.82
N LYS A 142 -3.49 -17.72 11.55
CA LYS A 142 -4.74 -18.27 11.01
C LYS A 142 -5.86 -17.23 10.92
N ASP A 143 -5.72 -16.12 11.64
CA ASP A 143 -6.76 -15.09 11.68
C ASP A 143 -6.92 -14.42 10.32
N ARG A 144 -8.17 -14.30 9.87
CA ARG A 144 -8.53 -13.50 8.70
C ARG A 144 -8.70 -12.01 9.01
N LYS A 145 -8.49 -11.62 10.27
CA LYS A 145 -8.58 -10.21 10.70
C LYS A 145 -7.47 -9.42 10.03
N ASP A 146 -7.73 -8.14 9.79
CA ASP A 146 -6.70 -7.20 9.35
C ASP A 146 -5.67 -7.03 10.48
N ILE A 147 -4.62 -7.83 10.43
CA ILE A 147 -3.54 -7.88 11.42
C ILE A 147 -2.88 -6.51 11.57
N ILE A 148 -2.75 -5.76 10.47
CA ILE A 148 -2.17 -4.41 10.47
C ILE A 148 -3.05 -3.48 11.30
N ARG A 149 -4.35 -3.44 11.00
CA ARG A 149 -5.29 -2.61 11.74
C ARG A 149 -5.33 -2.97 13.23
N TYR A 150 -5.14 -4.24 13.57
CA TYR A 150 -5.05 -4.67 14.96
C TYR A 150 -3.79 -4.13 15.66
N ILE A 151 -2.63 -4.23 15.01
CA ILE A 151 -1.35 -3.73 15.51
C ILE A 151 -1.45 -2.22 15.76
N GLU A 152 -2.03 -1.47 14.82
CA GLU A 152 -2.26 -0.04 14.94
C GLU A 152 -3.15 0.30 16.14
N LYS A 153 -4.29 -0.38 16.28
CA LYS A 153 -5.23 -0.16 17.39
C LYS A 153 -4.59 -0.42 18.76
N LYS A 154 -3.60 -1.32 18.84
CA LYS A 154 -2.87 -1.62 20.07
C LYS A 154 -1.76 -0.63 20.39
N GLY A 155 -1.48 0.33 19.51
CA GLY A 155 -0.44 1.33 19.73
C GLY A 155 0.98 0.75 19.66
N TYR A 156 1.16 -0.38 18.98
CA TYR A 156 2.50 -0.92 18.76
C TYR A 156 3.26 -0.05 17.76
N ASN A 157 4.54 0.17 18.05
CA ASN A 157 5.47 0.79 17.10
C ASN A 157 5.93 -0.26 16.09
N PHE A 158 5.72 0.04 14.81
CA PHE A 158 6.16 -0.82 13.72
C PHE A 158 6.72 -0.01 12.56
N GLU A 159 7.54 -0.69 11.76
CA GLU A 159 8.16 -0.16 10.55
C GLU A 159 7.79 -1.08 9.39
N TYR A 160 7.66 -0.52 8.20
CA TYR A 160 7.53 -1.30 6.98
C TYR A 160 8.88 -1.37 6.27
N VAL A 161 9.33 -2.59 6.01
CA VAL A 161 10.49 -2.87 5.16
C VAL A 161 10.05 -3.57 3.88
N ASP A 162 10.93 -3.62 2.87
CA ASP A 162 10.54 -3.91 1.49
C ASP A 162 10.98 -5.27 0.95
N THR A 163 11.73 -6.03 1.74
CA THR A 163 12.11 -7.40 1.43
C THR A 163 12.01 -8.28 2.66
N ILE A 164 11.77 -9.58 2.44
CA ILE A 164 11.87 -10.60 3.49
C ILE A 164 13.27 -10.61 4.11
N GLU A 165 14.30 -10.44 3.30
CA GLU A 165 15.69 -10.40 3.78
C GLU A 165 15.91 -9.27 4.78
N THR A 166 15.45 -8.05 4.46
CA THR A 166 15.51 -6.92 5.39
C THR A 166 14.66 -7.19 6.64
N ALA A 167 13.48 -7.77 6.49
CA ALA A 167 12.62 -8.12 7.63
C ALA A 167 13.30 -9.12 8.58
N LEU A 168 13.96 -10.15 8.04
CA LEU A 168 14.73 -11.14 8.81
C LEU A 168 16.01 -10.56 9.41
N LYS A 169 16.65 -9.58 8.76
CA LYS A 169 17.79 -8.86 9.36
C LYS A 169 17.35 -8.09 10.59
N GLU A 170 16.19 -7.42 10.54
CA GLU A 170 15.67 -6.66 11.67
C GLU A 170 15.33 -7.54 12.88
N THR A 171 15.02 -8.81 12.71
CA THR A 171 14.77 -9.70 13.86
C THR A 171 16.03 -9.96 14.69
N ARG A 172 17.23 -9.81 14.10
CA ARG A 172 18.51 -9.86 14.83
C ARG A 172 18.64 -8.73 15.85
N ASN A 173 17.90 -7.63 15.65
CA ASN A 173 17.81 -6.50 16.57
C ASN A 173 16.70 -6.69 17.64
N GLY A 174 16.19 -7.92 17.82
CA GLY A 174 15.15 -8.23 18.80
C GLY A 174 13.74 -7.85 18.37
N LYS A 175 13.54 -7.46 17.10
CA LYS A 175 12.22 -7.14 16.53
C LYS A 175 11.48 -8.40 16.06
N THR A 176 10.17 -8.28 15.85
CA THR A 176 9.32 -9.33 15.28
C THR A 176 8.87 -8.96 13.88
N ALA A 177 9.12 -9.83 12.91
CA ALA A 177 8.77 -9.62 11.50
C ALA A 177 7.49 -10.35 11.10
N PHE A 178 6.74 -9.74 10.19
CA PHE A 178 5.55 -10.29 9.54
C PHE A 178 5.86 -10.51 8.05
N LEU A 179 5.97 -11.77 7.67
CA LEU A 179 6.29 -12.22 6.32
C LEU A 179 5.00 -12.61 5.59
N ARG A 180 4.89 -12.27 4.31
CA ARG A 180 3.80 -12.72 3.44
C ARG A 180 4.34 -12.94 2.02
N ARG A 181 3.58 -13.63 1.18
CA ARG A 181 3.94 -13.74 -0.23
C ARG A 181 3.87 -12.37 -0.92
N SER A 182 4.65 -12.21 -1.97
CA SER A 182 4.47 -11.12 -2.92
C SER A 182 3.23 -11.36 -3.78
N LEU A 183 2.53 -10.29 -4.12
CA LEU A 183 1.42 -10.32 -5.06
C LEU A 183 1.92 -10.19 -6.50
N THR A 184 1.16 -10.72 -7.44
CA THR A 184 1.35 -10.47 -8.87
C THR A 184 0.47 -9.30 -9.34
N LYS A 185 0.89 -8.63 -10.43
CA LYS A 185 0.10 -7.55 -11.06
C LYS A 185 -1.29 -8.02 -11.51
N LYS A 186 -1.39 -9.28 -11.96
CA LYS A 186 -2.67 -9.91 -12.35
C LYS A 186 -3.64 -10.01 -11.18
N GLU A 187 -3.16 -10.45 -10.02
CA GLU A 187 -3.98 -10.53 -8.81
C GLU A 187 -4.47 -9.16 -8.36
N VAL A 188 -3.63 -8.12 -8.51
CA VAL A 188 -4.05 -6.73 -8.22
C VAL A 188 -5.22 -6.31 -9.11
N ILE A 189 -5.13 -6.56 -10.42
CA ILE A 189 -6.20 -6.26 -11.36
C ILE A 189 -7.46 -7.08 -11.05
N GLU A 190 -7.31 -8.38 -10.80
CA GLU A 190 -8.42 -9.28 -10.50
C GLU A 190 -9.17 -8.84 -9.24
N LYS A 191 -8.44 -8.50 -8.16
CA LYS A 191 -9.00 -7.98 -6.91
C LYS A 191 -9.83 -6.72 -7.16
N ALA A 192 -9.25 -5.73 -7.84
CA ALA A 192 -9.92 -4.47 -8.16
C ALA A 192 -11.13 -4.67 -9.08
N SER A 193 -11.05 -5.60 -10.04
CA SER A 193 -12.15 -5.91 -10.96
C SER A 193 -13.39 -6.47 -10.26
N ARG A 194 -13.20 -7.13 -9.11
CA ARG A 194 -14.26 -7.62 -8.23
C ARG A 194 -14.79 -6.56 -7.26
N ASN A 195 -14.33 -5.31 -7.35
CA ASN A 195 -14.57 -4.25 -6.36
C ASN A 195 -14.13 -4.64 -4.95
N GLU A 196 -13.12 -5.52 -4.84
CA GLU A 196 -12.51 -5.89 -3.58
C GLU A 196 -11.20 -5.11 -3.39
N VAL A 197 -10.81 -4.93 -2.12
CA VAL A 197 -9.55 -4.28 -1.76
C VAL A 197 -8.71 -5.17 -0.84
N PHE A 198 -7.39 -5.03 -0.95
CA PHE A 198 -6.45 -5.53 0.03
C PHE A 198 -6.40 -4.62 1.27
N SER A 199 -5.85 -5.12 2.37
CA SER A 199 -5.53 -4.28 3.53
C SER A 199 -4.55 -3.15 3.17
N PRO A 200 -4.52 -2.05 3.93
CA PRO A 200 -3.58 -0.97 3.69
C PRO A 200 -2.13 -1.45 3.63
N LYS A 201 -1.32 -0.77 2.81
CA LYS A 201 0.08 -1.05 2.54
C LYS A 201 0.31 -2.51 2.10
N THR A 202 -0.63 -3.10 1.36
CA THR A 202 -0.45 -4.45 0.81
C THR A 202 0.42 -4.43 -0.43
N THR A 203 0.26 -3.41 -1.26
CA THR A 203 1.03 -3.26 -2.49
C THR A 203 2.04 -2.13 -2.37
N ARG A 204 3.20 -2.31 -3.00
CA ARG A 204 4.17 -1.24 -3.20
C ARG A 204 4.59 -1.23 -4.65
N HIS A 205 4.01 -0.32 -5.42
CA HIS A 205 4.43 -0.09 -6.80
C HIS A 205 5.70 0.75 -6.81
N TRP A 206 6.75 0.22 -7.45
CA TRP A 206 7.93 1.00 -7.79
C TRP A 206 7.79 1.44 -9.24
N PHE A 207 7.88 2.75 -9.45
CA PHE A 207 7.91 3.37 -10.76
C PHE A 207 9.33 3.88 -11.06
N PRO A 208 9.84 3.73 -12.30
CA PRO A 208 11.17 4.22 -12.69
C PRO A 208 11.27 5.75 -12.76
N TYR A 209 10.15 6.45 -12.91
CA TYR A 209 10.11 7.90 -13.13
C TYR A 209 9.38 8.63 -12.01
N LYS A 210 9.77 9.90 -11.80
CA LYS A 210 8.91 10.90 -11.14
C LYS A 210 8.15 11.69 -12.21
N TYR A 211 6.96 12.17 -11.84
CA TYR A 211 6.11 12.96 -12.73
C TYR A 211 5.98 14.40 -12.21
N PRO A 212 5.86 15.41 -13.10
CA PRO A 212 5.72 16.79 -12.70
C PRO A 212 4.54 17.01 -11.73
N TYR A 213 4.70 17.96 -10.82
CA TYR A 213 3.57 18.45 -10.04
C TYR A 213 2.59 19.20 -10.94
N LEU A 214 1.32 19.13 -10.54
CA LEU A 214 0.21 19.84 -11.12
C LEU A 214 -0.17 21.03 -10.23
N TYR A 215 -0.99 21.92 -10.77
CA TYR A 215 -1.56 23.04 -10.04
C TYR A 215 -3.02 23.22 -10.46
N ILE A 216 -3.83 22.20 -10.20
CA ILE A 216 -5.25 22.18 -10.59
C ILE A 216 -6.08 22.65 -9.41
N LYS A 217 -6.94 23.65 -9.62
CA LYS A 217 -7.83 24.13 -8.56
C LYS A 217 -8.91 23.10 -8.27
N LYS A 218 -9.29 22.99 -7.01
CA LYS A 218 -10.33 22.06 -6.54
C LYS A 218 -11.63 22.21 -7.35
N GLU A 219 -12.00 23.44 -7.67
CA GLU A 219 -13.24 23.78 -8.38
C GLU A 219 -13.26 23.21 -9.80
N GLU A 220 -12.10 23.01 -10.43
CA GLU A 220 -12.00 22.43 -11.78
C GLU A 220 -12.33 20.94 -11.81
N MET A 221 -12.27 20.26 -10.66
CA MET A 221 -12.56 18.83 -10.54
C MET A 221 -13.99 18.54 -10.06
N ILE A 222 -14.63 19.50 -9.37
CA ILE A 222 -15.97 19.36 -8.78
C ILE A 222 -17.10 19.71 -9.77
N ARG A 223 -16.80 20.53 -10.79
CA ARG A 223 -17.73 20.87 -11.87
C ARG A 223 -18.00 19.68 -12.80
#